data_AF-A0A0W0FJ35-F1
#
_entry.id   AF-A0A0W0FJ35-F1
#
_cell.length_a   1.000
_cell.length_b   1.000
_cell.length_c   1.000
_cell.angle_alpha   90.00
_cell.angle_beta   90.00
_cell.angle_gamma   90.00
#
_symmetry.space_group_name_H-M   'P 1'
#
loop_
_entity.id
_entity.type
_entity.pdbx_description
1 polymer ?
#
loop_
_entity_poly.entity_id
_entity_poly.type
_entity_poly.pdbx_seq_one_letter_code
_entity_poly.pdbx_strand_id
1 'polypeptide(L)'
;MFSTLSLLAFAGLVVASGAGLNSRSFDLTSTTTDWTSIRTALLAKAEQQASGTALRPAVAAAALPEPPVPAGYELAFGPLNASTSALGYMGFVFVPTYNPSSCSDLCKVRDFDANGGLCQFFNIYQATVNKTASFVCAMYYLPTDNSTATNPGDATVTITESRGYRRISTIEGGTFESLTCTPPAVTCSATTSGGWVGTTDTAVIVHNTALAHFGSGAVSLGSLSGNTANAGKVTTPVLKTKAGPYVLEFFHTNTLLNPANASNTAVNVTWNGVVIDTLQGASNWTFHGYTLEAKGNDTLAFVGGKFPAYDFIDDVFLFSL
;
A
#
# COMPACT_ATOMS: atom_id res chain seq x y z
N MET A 1 22.10 -31.20 -0.76
CA MET A 1 21.25 -30.81 0.38
C MET A 1 19.89 -30.45 -0.17
N PHE A 2 18.95 -31.40 -0.15
CA PHE A 2 17.57 -31.15 -0.59
C PHE A 2 16.80 -30.55 0.58
N SER A 3 16.31 -29.33 0.42
CA SER A 3 15.36 -28.71 1.35
C SER A 3 14.07 -29.52 1.30
N THR A 4 13.72 -30.18 2.40
CA THR A 4 12.46 -30.91 2.55
C THR A 4 11.33 -29.90 2.70
N LEU A 5 10.54 -29.73 1.64
CA LEU A 5 9.27 -29.01 1.69
C LEU A 5 8.27 -29.87 2.50
N SER A 6 8.23 -29.67 3.82
CA SER A 6 7.24 -30.35 4.67
C SER A 6 5.86 -29.78 4.38
N LEU A 7 5.10 -30.48 3.55
CA LEU A 7 3.67 -30.25 3.33
C LEU A 7 2.92 -30.68 4.60
N LEU A 8 2.83 -29.81 5.60
CA LEU A 8 1.94 -29.98 6.73
C LEU A 8 0.51 -29.81 6.23
N ALA A 9 -0.18 -30.93 6.00
CA ALA A 9 -1.61 -30.93 5.79
C ALA A 9 -2.27 -30.39 7.07
N PHE A 10 -2.74 -29.15 7.03
CA PHE A 10 -3.57 -28.55 8.08
C PHE A 10 -4.89 -29.32 8.12
N ALA A 11 -4.94 -30.37 8.94
CA ALA A 11 -6.18 -31.02 9.31
C ALA A 11 -6.97 -30.06 10.20
N GLY A 12 -7.79 -29.23 9.56
CA GLY A 12 -8.81 -28.41 10.22
C GLY A 12 -8.26 -27.41 11.22
N LEU A 13 -7.72 -26.29 10.73
CA LEU A 13 -7.99 -25.03 11.41
C LEU A 13 -9.51 -24.80 11.28
N VAL A 14 -10.27 -25.46 12.14
CA VAL A 14 -11.65 -25.09 12.41
C VAL A 14 -11.51 -23.74 13.08
N VAL A 15 -11.51 -22.68 12.27
CA VAL A 15 -11.83 -21.34 12.76
C VAL A 15 -13.17 -21.53 13.46
N ALA A 16 -13.13 -21.68 14.77
CA ALA A 16 -14.32 -21.88 15.57
C ALA A 16 -15.24 -20.72 15.19
N SER A 17 -16.39 -21.05 14.62
CA SER A 17 -17.38 -20.13 14.08
C SER A 17 -18.03 -19.22 15.14
N GLY A 18 -17.39 -19.04 16.31
CA GLY A 18 -17.91 -18.34 17.48
C GLY A 18 -17.60 -16.85 17.55
N ALA A 19 -16.66 -16.34 16.76
CA ALA A 19 -16.50 -14.91 16.53
C ALA A 19 -16.01 -14.77 15.09
N GLY A 20 -16.92 -14.54 14.17
CA GLY A 20 -16.56 -14.32 12.77
C GLY A 20 -15.48 -13.26 12.71
N LEU A 21 -14.32 -13.62 12.16
CA LEU A 21 -13.49 -12.63 11.49
C LEU A 21 -14.41 -12.05 10.45
N ASN A 22 -15.06 -10.94 10.80
CA ASN A 22 -15.70 -10.11 9.81
C ASN A 22 -14.53 -9.59 8.99
N SER A 23 -14.10 -10.37 8.00
CA SER A 23 -13.57 -9.83 6.77
C SER A 23 -14.70 -8.96 6.23
N ARG A 24 -14.88 -7.78 6.83
CA ARG A 24 -15.51 -6.68 6.14
C ARG A 24 -14.63 -6.57 4.91
N SER A 25 -15.12 -7.08 3.78
CA SER A 25 -14.46 -6.80 2.52
C SER A 25 -14.32 -5.30 2.53
N PHE A 26 -13.07 -4.81 2.56
CA PHE A 26 -12.85 -3.38 2.57
C PHE A 26 -13.72 -2.79 1.46
N ASP A 27 -14.55 -1.82 1.81
CA ASP A 27 -15.46 -1.22 0.85
C ASP A 27 -14.65 -0.28 -0.05
N LEU A 28 -13.88 -0.91 -0.94
CA LEU A 28 -13.08 -0.25 -1.96
C LEU A 28 -14.00 0.44 -2.99
N THR A 29 -15.31 0.17 -3.00
CA THR A 29 -16.23 0.72 -4.01
C THR A 29 -16.36 2.25 -3.89
N SER A 30 -16.16 2.79 -2.68
CA SER A 30 -16.11 4.23 -2.44
C SER A 30 -14.79 4.92 -2.86
N THR A 31 -13.78 4.15 -3.27
CA THR A 31 -12.41 4.63 -3.53
C THR A 31 -12.04 4.66 -5.01
N THR A 32 -13.03 4.56 -5.91
CA THR A 32 -12.79 4.76 -7.34
C THR A 32 -12.51 6.23 -7.65
N THR A 33 -11.74 6.49 -8.70
CA THR A 33 -11.46 7.86 -9.15
C THR A 33 -12.74 8.67 -9.35
N ASP A 34 -12.90 9.75 -8.58
CA ASP A 34 -14.05 10.66 -8.69
C ASP A 34 -13.89 11.60 -9.89
N TRP A 35 -14.19 11.06 -11.09
CA TRP A 35 -14.16 11.84 -12.32
C TRP A 35 -15.14 13.01 -12.31
N THR A 36 -16.29 12.86 -11.65
CA THR A 36 -17.31 13.92 -11.59
C THR A 36 -16.77 15.16 -10.86
N SER A 37 -16.09 14.98 -9.72
CA SER A 37 -15.45 16.07 -8.99
C SER A 37 -14.29 16.69 -9.77
N ILE A 38 -13.42 15.87 -10.37
CA ILE A 38 -12.31 16.36 -11.21
C ILE A 38 -12.83 17.21 -12.37
N ARG A 39 -13.82 16.69 -13.12
CA ARG A 39 -14.45 17.38 -14.25
C ARG A 39 -15.06 18.71 -13.81
N THR A 40 -15.81 18.71 -12.72
CA THR A 40 -16.46 19.93 -12.19
C THR A 40 -15.40 20.99 -11.86
N ALA A 41 -14.31 20.61 -11.21
CA ALA A 41 -13.22 21.53 -10.88
C ALA A 41 -12.46 22.03 -12.12
N LEU A 42 -12.30 21.19 -13.15
CA LEU A 42 -11.69 21.58 -14.42
C LEU A 42 -12.51 22.66 -15.14
N LEU A 43 -13.83 22.50 -15.19
CA LEU A 43 -14.72 23.51 -15.79
C LEU A 43 -14.67 24.83 -15.02
N ALA A 44 -14.77 24.78 -13.69
CA ALA A 44 -14.69 25.97 -12.84
C ALA A 44 -13.35 26.69 -13.00
N LYS A 45 -12.24 25.95 -13.08
CA LYS A 45 -10.91 26.53 -13.30
C LYS A 45 -10.79 27.18 -14.68
N ALA A 46 -11.31 26.55 -15.73
CA ALA A 46 -11.32 27.12 -17.07
C ALA A 46 -12.14 28.42 -17.14
N GLU A 47 -13.28 28.48 -16.45
CA GLU A 47 -14.11 29.68 -16.33
C GLU A 47 -13.37 30.83 -15.60
N GLN A 48 -12.67 30.52 -14.50
CA GLN A 48 -11.83 31.48 -13.77
C GLN A 48 -10.68 32.03 -14.63
N GLN A 49 -10.10 31.21 -15.50
CA GLN A 49 -9.06 31.64 -16.43
C GLN A 49 -9.63 32.51 -17.56
N ALA A 50 -10.82 32.18 -18.06
CA ALA A 50 -11.50 32.95 -19.11
C ALA A 50 -11.96 34.34 -18.63
N SER A 51 -12.33 34.50 -17.35
CA SER A 51 -12.77 35.78 -16.77
C SER A 51 -11.64 36.79 -16.53
N GLY A 52 -10.38 36.45 -16.85
CA GLY A 52 -9.25 37.38 -16.82
C GLY A 52 -8.73 37.71 -15.42
N THR A 53 -9.25 37.06 -14.37
CA THR A 53 -8.78 37.25 -12.99
C THR A 53 -7.47 36.50 -12.68
N ALA A 54 -7.01 35.62 -13.57
CA ALA A 54 -5.75 34.88 -13.43
C ALA A 54 -4.85 35.05 -14.67
N LEU A 55 -3.73 35.74 -14.47
CA LEU A 55 -2.68 36.00 -15.47
C LEU A 55 -1.94 34.71 -15.84
N ARG A 56 -2.33 34.07 -16.96
CA ARG A 56 -1.36 33.36 -17.81
C ARG A 56 -1.93 33.10 -19.21
N PRO A 57 -1.22 33.47 -20.28
CA PRO A 57 -1.65 33.17 -21.65
C PRO A 57 -1.69 31.66 -21.88
N ALA A 58 -2.71 31.21 -22.62
CA ALA A 58 -2.80 29.84 -23.11
C ALA A 58 -1.61 29.58 -24.04
N VAL A 59 -0.67 28.74 -23.60
CA VAL A 59 0.40 28.26 -24.47
C VAL A 59 -0.18 27.14 -25.31
N ALA A 60 -0.09 27.25 -26.64
CA ALA A 60 -0.47 26.19 -27.55
C ALA A 60 0.28 24.90 -27.18
N ALA A 61 -0.42 23.76 -27.24
CA ALA A 61 0.09 22.45 -26.84
C ALA A 61 1.18 21.95 -27.81
N ALA A 62 2.38 22.49 -27.71
CA ALA A 62 3.58 21.78 -28.15
C ALA A 62 3.70 20.52 -27.29
N ALA A 63 4.19 19.42 -27.88
CA ALA A 63 4.49 18.20 -27.12
C ALA A 63 5.37 18.55 -25.92
N LEU A 64 4.96 18.11 -24.73
CA LEU A 64 5.72 18.36 -23.52
C LEU A 64 7.01 17.53 -23.57
N PRO A 65 8.16 18.08 -23.16
CA PRO A 65 9.37 17.28 -23.05
C PRO A 65 9.16 16.15 -22.03
N GLU A 66 9.80 15.00 -22.26
CA GLU A 66 9.81 13.88 -21.32
C GLU A 66 10.33 14.36 -19.96
N PRO A 67 9.51 14.33 -18.89
CA PRO A 67 9.95 14.78 -17.58
C PRO A 67 10.85 13.72 -16.91
N PRO A 68 11.77 14.12 -16.03
CA PRO A 68 12.52 13.16 -15.22
C PRO A 68 11.60 12.40 -14.26
N VAL A 69 11.94 11.14 -13.99
CA VAL A 69 11.28 10.34 -12.95
C VAL A 69 11.64 10.90 -11.57
N PRO A 70 10.67 11.18 -10.67
CA PRO A 70 10.96 11.68 -9.34
C PRO A 70 11.77 10.69 -8.48
N ALA A 71 12.60 11.20 -7.58
CA ALA A 71 13.37 10.38 -6.67
C ALA A 71 12.45 9.56 -5.74
N GLY A 72 12.73 8.26 -5.61
CA GLY A 72 11.90 7.32 -4.84
C GLY A 72 10.66 6.82 -5.58
N TYR A 73 10.54 7.12 -6.88
CA TYR A 73 9.48 6.64 -7.75
C TYR A 73 10.04 5.93 -8.98
N GLU A 74 9.20 5.13 -9.62
CA GLU A 74 9.41 4.58 -10.95
C GLU A 74 8.24 4.93 -11.87
N LEU A 75 8.51 4.99 -13.18
CA LEU A 75 7.46 5.18 -14.18
C LEU A 75 6.70 3.86 -14.34
N ALA A 76 5.42 3.86 -13.97
CA ALA A 76 4.52 2.72 -14.17
C ALA A 76 3.99 2.68 -15.61
N PHE A 77 3.64 3.84 -16.17
CA PHE A 77 3.22 3.97 -17.56
C PHE A 77 3.31 5.41 -18.07
N GLY A 78 3.24 5.57 -19.39
CA GLY A 78 3.01 6.85 -20.06
C GLY A 78 4.09 7.22 -21.09
N PRO A 79 3.84 8.25 -21.93
CA PRO A 79 2.61 9.05 -21.96
C PRO A 79 1.43 8.31 -22.60
N LEU A 80 0.22 8.54 -22.09
CA LEU A 80 -1.07 8.05 -22.65
C LEU A 80 -2.07 9.21 -22.83
N ASN A 81 -3.14 8.98 -23.60
CA ASN A 81 -4.24 9.94 -23.80
C ASN A 81 -5.47 9.61 -22.93
N ALA A 82 -5.22 9.10 -21.71
CA ALA A 82 -6.26 8.74 -20.76
C ALA A 82 -5.72 8.81 -19.33
N SER A 83 -6.52 9.34 -18.42
CA SER A 83 -6.25 9.37 -16.98
C SER A 83 -6.61 8.05 -16.32
N THR A 84 -6.01 7.79 -15.16
CA THR A 84 -6.29 6.62 -14.32
C THR A 84 -7.71 6.67 -13.74
N SER A 85 -8.43 5.56 -13.90
CA SER A 85 -9.66 5.19 -13.20
C SER A 85 -9.37 3.91 -12.41
N ALA A 86 -8.97 4.05 -11.15
CA ALA A 86 -8.53 2.93 -10.31
C ALA A 86 -9.12 3.04 -8.90
N LEU A 87 -9.04 1.94 -8.15
CA LEU A 87 -9.31 1.91 -6.71
C LEU A 87 -8.22 2.63 -5.92
N GLY A 88 -8.52 2.95 -4.68
CA GLY A 88 -7.61 3.60 -3.75
C GLY A 88 -7.37 5.08 -4.01
N TYR A 89 -8.32 5.76 -4.67
CA TYR A 89 -8.27 7.18 -4.97
C TYR A 89 -8.23 8.04 -3.70
N MET A 90 -7.21 8.88 -3.58
CA MET A 90 -6.99 9.79 -2.45
C MET A 90 -7.29 11.25 -2.81
N GLY A 91 -8.05 11.51 -3.88
CA GLY A 91 -8.30 12.87 -4.37
C GLY A 91 -7.29 13.37 -5.40
N PHE A 92 -7.43 14.64 -5.76
CA PHE A 92 -6.57 15.30 -6.76
C PHE A 92 -6.17 16.71 -6.32
N VAL A 93 -5.15 17.25 -6.98
CA VAL A 93 -4.70 18.64 -6.87
C VAL A 93 -4.33 19.16 -8.25
N PHE A 94 -4.52 20.47 -8.47
CA PHE A 94 -3.98 21.13 -9.66
C PHE A 94 -2.55 21.58 -9.40
N VAL A 95 -1.65 21.29 -10.33
CA VAL A 95 -0.27 21.78 -10.30
C VAL A 95 -0.06 22.88 -11.36
N PRO A 96 0.82 23.86 -11.12
CA PRO A 96 0.99 25.01 -12.02
C PRO A 96 1.74 24.67 -13.32
N THR A 97 2.52 23.59 -13.30
CA THR A 97 3.29 23.09 -14.45
C THR A 97 3.22 21.57 -14.48
N TYR A 98 3.45 20.99 -15.66
CA TYR A 98 3.57 19.54 -15.82
C TYR A 98 4.92 19.08 -15.24
N ASN A 99 4.95 18.84 -13.92
CA ASN A 99 6.15 18.43 -13.19
C ASN A 99 5.83 17.25 -12.27
N PRO A 100 6.22 16.01 -12.63
CA PRO A 100 6.05 14.84 -11.77
C PRO A 100 6.67 14.99 -10.37
N SER A 101 7.74 15.78 -10.21
CA SER A 101 8.35 15.99 -8.89
C SER A 101 7.42 16.75 -7.94
N SER A 102 6.65 17.72 -8.45
CA SER A 102 5.64 18.41 -7.63
C SER A 102 4.53 17.46 -7.20
N CYS A 103 4.15 16.49 -8.04
CA CYS A 103 3.21 15.44 -7.67
C CYS A 103 3.77 14.49 -6.61
N SER A 104 5.02 14.07 -6.74
CA SER A 104 5.64 13.20 -5.74
C SER A 104 5.72 13.88 -4.38
N ASP A 105 6.04 15.17 -4.33
CA ASP A 105 6.09 15.91 -3.06
C ASP A 105 4.72 15.97 -2.39
N LEU A 106 3.66 16.22 -3.17
CA LEU A 106 2.27 16.22 -2.68
C LEU A 106 1.82 14.83 -2.21
N CYS A 107 2.23 13.77 -2.90
CA CYS A 107 1.95 12.38 -2.51
C CYS A 107 2.66 12.02 -1.20
N LYS A 108 3.94 12.39 -1.03
CA LYS A 108 4.73 12.09 0.18
C LYS A 108 4.16 12.71 1.46
N VAL A 109 3.56 13.90 1.36
CA VAL A 109 2.98 14.64 2.51
C VAL A 109 1.46 14.48 2.63
N ARG A 110 0.85 13.65 1.77
CA ARG A 110 -0.58 13.36 1.85
C ARG A 110 -0.87 12.59 3.13
N ASP A 111 -1.92 12.99 3.85
CA ASP A 111 -2.42 12.21 4.98
C ASP A 111 -2.77 10.79 4.52
N PHE A 112 -2.58 9.82 5.41
CA PHE A 112 -2.93 8.43 5.13
C PHE A 112 -4.45 8.27 5.01
N ASP A 113 -4.87 7.33 4.17
CA ASP A 113 -6.23 6.81 4.17
C ASP A 113 -6.34 5.71 5.24
N ALA A 114 -7.39 5.74 6.06
CA ALA A 114 -7.56 4.79 7.15
C ALA A 114 -7.70 3.32 6.70
N ASN A 115 -8.10 3.09 5.45
CA ASN A 115 -8.26 1.75 4.85
C ASN A 115 -7.10 1.40 3.92
N GLY A 116 -6.35 2.40 3.45
CA GLY A 116 -5.41 2.24 2.34
C GLY A 116 -3.96 2.56 2.64
N GLY A 117 -3.71 3.34 3.70
CA GLY A 117 -2.39 3.81 4.07
C GLY A 117 -1.96 5.05 3.30
N LEU A 118 -0.65 5.21 3.14
CA LEU A 118 -0.03 6.37 2.51
C LEU A 118 -0.24 6.37 1.00
N CYS A 119 0.02 7.52 0.37
CA CYS A 119 0.04 7.61 -1.08
C CYS A 119 1.22 6.79 -1.65
N GLN A 120 0.89 5.81 -2.49
CA GLN A 120 1.83 4.90 -3.13
C GLN A 120 1.91 5.09 -4.65
N PHE A 121 0.96 5.81 -5.26
CA PHE A 121 0.93 6.05 -6.68
C PHE A 121 0.30 7.41 -7.00
N PHE A 122 0.76 8.02 -8.10
CA PHE A 122 0.05 9.17 -8.67
C PHE A 122 0.02 9.12 -10.19
N ASN A 123 -1.06 9.68 -10.75
CA ASN A 123 -1.21 9.93 -12.17
C ASN A 123 -1.21 11.44 -12.44
N ILE A 124 -0.23 11.93 -13.20
CA ILE A 124 -0.16 13.31 -13.67
C ILE A 124 -0.57 13.35 -15.14
N TYR A 125 -1.44 14.30 -15.49
CA TYR A 125 -1.91 14.47 -16.87
C TYR A 125 -2.25 15.92 -17.18
N GLN A 126 -2.26 16.24 -18.48
CA GLN A 126 -2.80 17.49 -18.99
C GLN A 126 -4.29 17.29 -19.32
N ALA A 127 -5.14 18.14 -18.77
CA ALA A 127 -6.55 18.24 -19.12
C ALA A 127 -6.79 19.56 -19.85
N THR A 128 -7.42 19.51 -21.03
CA THR A 128 -7.71 20.70 -21.83
C THR A 128 -9.21 20.94 -21.88
N VAL A 129 -9.64 22.16 -21.48
CA VAL A 129 -11.03 22.64 -21.56
C VAL A 129 -11.05 23.92 -22.36
N ASN A 130 -11.79 23.97 -23.48
CA ASN A 130 -11.87 25.15 -24.35
C ASN A 130 -10.48 25.73 -24.71
N LYS A 131 -9.53 24.86 -25.09
CA LYS A 131 -8.11 25.19 -25.40
C LYS A 131 -7.28 25.68 -24.21
N THR A 132 -7.83 25.67 -22.99
CA THR A 132 -7.10 26.00 -21.77
C THR A 132 -6.58 24.74 -21.12
N ALA A 133 -5.26 24.61 -21.01
CA ALA A 133 -4.61 23.47 -20.38
C ALA A 133 -4.52 23.67 -18.86
N SER A 134 -4.82 22.60 -18.12
CA SER A 134 -4.59 22.44 -16.69
C SER A 134 -3.86 21.13 -16.43
N PHE A 135 -3.00 21.10 -15.42
CA PHE A 135 -2.28 19.89 -15.02
C PHE A 135 -2.89 19.35 -13.74
N VAL A 136 -3.31 18.10 -13.79
CA VAL A 136 -3.96 17.41 -12.67
C VAL A 136 -3.02 16.36 -12.13
N CYS A 137 -2.94 16.30 -10.81
CA CYS A 137 -2.25 15.27 -10.07
C CYS A 137 -3.27 14.46 -9.27
N ALA A 138 -3.59 13.25 -9.72
CA ALA A 138 -4.47 12.33 -9.01
C ALA A 138 -3.62 11.34 -8.20
N MET A 139 -3.91 11.17 -6.91
CA MET A 139 -3.12 10.35 -5.97
C MET A 139 -3.89 9.13 -5.52
N TYR A 140 -3.17 8.04 -5.25
CA TYR A 140 -3.73 6.75 -4.90
C TYR A 140 -2.88 6.05 -3.84
N TYR A 141 -3.52 5.34 -2.90
CA TYR A 141 -2.83 4.48 -1.94
C TYR A 141 -2.58 3.07 -2.51
N LEU A 142 -3.32 2.67 -3.55
CA LEU A 142 -3.04 1.44 -4.30
C LEU A 142 -2.23 1.74 -5.56
N PRO A 143 -1.08 1.09 -5.78
CA PRO A 143 -0.38 1.19 -7.05
C PRO A 143 -1.16 0.52 -8.18
N THR A 144 -1.01 1.06 -9.39
CA THR A 144 -1.66 0.54 -10.59
C THR A 144 -0.75 0.67 -11.82
N ASP A 145 -1.23 0.20 -12.97
CA ASP A 145 -0.51 0.16 -14.25
C ASP A 145 -1.32 0.81 -15.38
N ASN A 146 -0.88 0.62 -16.63
CA ASN A 146 -1.51 1.22 -17.80
C ASN A 146 -2.96 0.74 -18.05
N SER A 147 -3.38 -0.39 -17.47
CA SER A 147 -4.70 -0.98 -17.70
C SER A 147 -5.82 -0.15 -17.08
N THR A 148 -5.49 0.69 -16.09
CA THR A 148 -6.45 1.58 -15.44
C THR A 148 -6.50 2.98 -16.06
N ALA A 149 -5.58 3.33 -16.96
CA ALA A 149 -5.59 4.57 -17.71
C ALA A 149 -6.67 4.54 -18.82
N THR A 150 -7.93 4.60 -18.40
CA THR A 150 -9.10 4.31 -19.25
C THR A 150 -10.02 5.51 -19.47
N ASN A 151 -9.77 6.64 -18.81
CA ASN A 151 -10.60 7.84 -18.94
C ASN A 151 -9.96 8.89 -19.87
N PRO A 152 -10.34 8.94 -21.17
CA PRO A 152 -9.83 9.93 -22.12
C PRO A 152 -10.43 11.34 -21.94
N GLY A 153 -11.37 11.51 -21.02
CA GLY A 153 -12.20 12.70 -20.88
C GLY A 153 -13.55 12.56 -21.60
N ASP A 154 -14.11 13.67 -22.07
CA ASP A 154 -15.40 13.74 -22.76
C ASP A 154 -15.40 14.79 -23.88
N ALA A 155 -16.58 15.16 -24.40
CA ALA A 155 -16.71 16.18 -25.45
C ALA A 155 -16.20 17.58 -25.06
N THR A 156 -16.04 17.86 -23.77
CA THR A 156 -15.63 19.16 -23.20
C THR A 156 -14.21 19.13 -22.65
N VAL A 157 -13.77 17.99 -22.12
CA VAL A 157 -12.46 17.80 -21.49
C VAL A 157 -11.66 16.77 -22.27
N THR A 158 -10.48 17.13 -22.76
CA THR A 158 -9.55 16.17 -23.38
C THR A 158 -8.37 15.89 -22.46
N ILE A 159 -8.03 14.62 -22.25
CA ILE A 159 -6.87 14.19 -21.47
C ILE A 159 -5.71 13.81 -22.39
N THR A 160 -4.52 14.36 -22.13
CA THR A 160 -3.27 14.06 -22.85
C THR A 160 -2.11 13.99 -21.87
N GLU A 161 -0.96 13.47 -22.35
CA GLU A 161 0.28 13.44 -21.57
C GLU A 161 0.09 12.78 -20.20
N SER A 162 -0.65 11.68 -20.14
CA SER A 162 -0.94 10.99 -18.88
C SER A 162 0.18 10.02 -18.52
N ARG A 163 0.75 10.17 -17.31
CA ARG A 163 1.83 9.33 -16.79
C ARG A 163 1.51 8.86 -15.38
N GLY A 164 1.77 7.60 -15.11
CA GLY A 164 1.62 6.98 -13.81
C GLY A 164 2.98 6.75 -13.16
N TYR A 165 3.12 7.10 -11.90
CA TYR A 165 4.35 6.89 -11.13
C TYR A 165 4.04 6.12 -9.85
N ARG A 166 4.79 5.06 -9.60
CA ARG A 166 4.67 4.22 -8.40
C ARG A 166 5.81 4.55 -7.43
N ARG A 167 5.48 4.71 -6.16
CA ARG A 167 6.45 4.90 -5.08
C ARG A 167 7.17 3.58 -4.81
N ILE A 168 8.50 3.62 -4.74
CA ILE A 168 9.31 2.42 -4.55
C ILE A 168 9.46 2.15 -3.05
N SER A 169 8.92 1.03 -2.58
CA SER A 169 9.20 0.54 -1.24
C SER A 169 10.61 -0.05 -1.17
N THR A 170 11.33 0.22 -0.08
CA THR A 170 12.64 -0.40 0.20
C THR A 170 12.49 -1.82 0.73
N ILE A 171 11.29 -2.20 1.19
CA ILE A 171 10.94 -3.56 1.58
C ILE A 171 10.44 -4.31 0.35
N GLU A 172 11.17 -5.34 -0.05
CA GLU A 172 10.73 -6.30 -1.07
C GLU A 172 9.74 -7.31 -0.42
N GLY A 173 8.66 -7.67 -1.13
CA GLY A 173 7.71 -8.69 -0.68
C GLY A 173 6.88 -8.33 0.55
N GLY A 174 6.73 -7.04 0.88
CA GLY A 174 5.99 -6.58 2.06
C GLY A 174 4.47 -6.80 2.01
N THR A 175 3.91 -7.12 0.84
CA THR A 175 2.50 -7.55 0.66
C THR A 175 2.32 -9.07 0.78
N PHE A 176 3.42 -9.82 0.96
CA PHE A 176 3.41 -11.28 1.14
C PHE A 176 2.82 -12.14 0.00
N GLU A 177 2.41 -11.52 -1.12
CA GLU A 177 1.82 -12.17 -2.29
C GLU A 177 2.76 -13.11 -3.05
N SER A 178 4.05 -13.16 -2.71
CA SER A 178 4.99 -14.09 -3.32
C SER A 178 4.74 -15.56 -2.91
N LEU A 179 4.02 -15.79 -1.81
CA LEU A 179 3.60 -17.14 -1.44
C LEU A 179 2.38 -17.53 -2.29
N THR A 180 2.52 -18.58 -3.09
CA THR A 180 1.41 -19.17 -3.84
C THR A 180 1.17 -20.60 -3.39
N CYS A 181 -0.10 -21.01 -3.32
CA CYS A 181 -0.45 -22.37 -2.94
C CYS A 181 -0.46 -23.30 -4.14
N THR A 182 0.04 -24.53 -3.96
CA THR A 182 -0.10 -25.58 -4.97
C THR A 182 -1.56 -25.99 -5.07
N PRO A 183 -2.21 -25.88 -6.25
CA PRO A 183 -3.59 -26.32 -6.42
C PRO A 183 -3.78 -27.78 -6.00
N PRO A 184 -4.93 -28.14 -5.40
CA PRO A 184 -6.14 -27.33 -5.25
C PRO A 184 -6.20 -26.51 -3.95
N ALA A 185 -5.11 -26.43 -3.18
CA ALA A 185 -5.11 -25.70 -1.93
C ALA A 185 -5.31 -24.20 -2.18
N VAL A 186 -6.27 -23.60 -1.48
CA VAL A 186 -6.51 -22.14 -1.43
C VAL A 186 -5.90 -21.52 -0.16
N THR A 187 -5.26 -22.34 0.67
CA THR A 187 -4.60 -21.92 1.90
C THR A 187 -3.33 -22.71 2.11
N CYS A 188 -2.24 -22.00 2.40
CA CYS A 188 -0.93 -22.58 2.68
C CYS A 188 -0.10 -21.59 3.50
N SER A 189 1.01 -22.07 4.06
CA SER A 189 1.92 -21.25 4.85
C SER A 189 3.37 -21.66 4.63
N ALA A 190 4.29 -20.71 4.79
CA ALA A 190 5.73 -20.96 4.76
C ALA A 190 6.43 -20.12 5.83
N THR A 191 7.52 -20.63 6.40
CA THR A 191 8.39 -19.85 7.30
C THR A 191 9.22 -18.82 6.53
N THR A 192 9.28 -18.91 5.20
CA THR A 192 10.00 -17.97 4.35
C THR A 192 9.25 -17.68 3.05
N SER A 193 9.10 -16.41 2.68
CA SER A 193 8.54 -15.98 1.39
C SER A 193 8.96 -14.53 1.11
N GLY A 194 9.27 -14.18 -0.14
CA GLY A 194 9.59 -12.79 -0.52
C GLY A 194 10.79 -12.19 0.23
N GLY A 195 11.71 -13.03 0.72
CA GLY A 195 12.83 -12.63 1.56
C GLY A 195 12.53 -12.56 3.06
N TRP A 196 11.26 -12.53 3.46
CA TRP A 196 10.88 -12.56 4.88
C TRP A 196 11.17 -13.93 5.50
N VAL A 197 11.59 -13.92 6.77
CA VAL A 197 11.94 -15.12 7.53
C VAL A 197 11.25 -15.10 8.89
N GLY A 198 10.41 -16.11 9.13
CA GLY A 198 9.74 -16.37 10.40
C GLY A 198 10.48 -17.38 11.27
N THR A 199 10.33 -17.25 12.59
CA THR A 199 10.80 -18.23 13.57
C THR A 199 9.82 -19.41 13.66
N THR A 200 10.22 -20.54 13.08
CA THR A 200 9.50 -21.83 13.14
C THR A 200 8.00 -21.69 12.85
N ASP A 201 7.19 -22.57 13.42
CA ASP A 201 5.73 -22.62 13.34
C ASP A 201 5.00 -21.50 14.12
N THR A 202 5.73 -20.59 14.78
CA THR A 202 5.15 -19.46 15.55
C THR A 202 5.09 -18.15 14.78
N ALA A 203 5.79 -18.06 13.65
CA ALA A 203 5.74 -16.94 12.74
C ALA A 203 5.83 -17.46 11.31
N VAL A 204 4.75 -17.34 10.56
CA VAL A 204 4.66 -17.86 9.19
C VAL A 204 4.07 -16.81 8.27
N ILE A 205 4.49 -16.84 7.01
CA ILE A 205 3.79 -16.18 5.91
C ILE A 205 2.64 -17.10 5.53
N VAL A 206 1.43 -16.57 5.45
CA VAL A 206 0.21 -17.28 5.07
C VAL A 206 -0.30 -16.76 3.74
N HIS A 207 -0.91 -17.65 2.97
CA HIS A 207 -1.73 -17.30 1.80
C HIS A 207 -3.17 -17.68 2.12
N ASN A 208 -4.01 -16.70 2.48
CA ASN A 208 -5.44 -16.84 2.73
C ASN A 208 -6.11 -15.46 2.68
N THR A 209 -7.02 -15.25 1.73
CA THR A 209 -7.74 -13.97 1.54
C THR A 209 -8.58 -13.54 2.75
N ALA A 210 -8.96 -14.46 3.64
CA ALA A 210 -9.70 -14.12 4.86
C ALA A 210 -8.80 -13.59 6.00
N LEU A 211 -7.49 -13.79 5.88
CA LEU A 211 -6.48 -13.40 6.88
C LEU A 211 -5.56 -12.28 6.39
N ALA A 212 -5.74 -11.81 5.16
CA ALA A 212 -5.00 -10.70 4.57
C ALA A 212 -5.79 -9.40 4.69
N HIS A 213 -5.07 -8.28 4.72
CA HIS A 213 -5.65 -6.95 4.60
C HIS A 213 -6.04 -6.69 3.15
N PHE A 214 -5.11 -6.98 2.24
CA PHE A 214 -5.31 -6.90 0.80
C PHE A 214 -4.74 -8.16 0.12
N GLY A 215 -5.33 -8.56 -1.01
CA GLY A 215 -4.87 -9.74 -1.73
C GLY A 215 -5.09 -11.05 -0.95
N SER A 216 -4.05 -11.86 -0.84
CA SER A 216 -4.09 -13.18 -0.21
C SER A 216 -2.95 -13.40 0.79
N GLY A 217 -1.88 -12.61 0.75
CA GLY A 217 -0.70 -12.78 1.60
C GLY A 217 -0.84 -12.08 2.96
N ALA A 218 -0.33 -12.67 4.03
CA ALA A 218 -0.09 -11.97 5.29
C ALA A 218 1.02 -12.66 6.10
N VAL A 219 1.56 -11.99 7.11
CA VAL A 219 2.29 -12.63 8.20
C VAL A 219 1.30 -13.01 9.29
N SER A 220 1.44 -14.20 9.85
CA SER A 220 0.80 -14.64 11.08
C SER A 220 1.86 -14.78 12.17
N LEU A 221 1.68 -14.11 13.30
CA LEU A 221 2.41 -14.36 14.54
C LEU A 221 1.49 -15.07 15.54
N GLY A 222 2.02 -16.07 16.22
CA GLY A 222 1.27 -17.06 16.99
C GLY A 222 1.15 -18.38 16.23
N SER A 223 1.23 -19.49 16.97
CA SER A 223 1.21 -20.84 16.38
C SER A 223 -0.16 -21.19 15.80
N LEU A 224 -0.27 -21.23 14.46
CA LEU A 224 -1.48 -21.69 13.76
C LEU A 224 -1.81 -23.16 14.02
N SER A 225 -0.82 -23.96 14.44
CA SER A 225 -1.01 -25.36 14.84
C SER A 225 -1.51 -25.51 16.28
N GLY A 226 -1.67 -24.40 17.02
CA GLY A 226 -2.20 -24.36 18.38
C GLY A 226 -1.26 -24.89 19.47
N ASN A 227 0.02 -25.10 19.15
CA ASN A 227 0.87 -26.00 19.94
C ASN A 227 1.98 -25.34 20.76
N THR A 228 2.16 -24.01 20.72
CA THR A 228 3.27 -23.38 21.46
C THR A 228 2.89 -22.06 22.15
N ALA A 229 3.36 -21.91 23.37
CA ALA A 229 3.24 -20.70 24.19
C ALA A 229 4.37 -19.68 23.90
N ASN A 230 5.12 -19.85 22.81
CA ASN A 230 6.25 -19.00 22.45
C ASN A 230 5.79 -17.87 21.53
N ALA A 231 6.42 -16.71 21.67
CA ALA A 231 6.20 -15.60 20.75
C ALA A 231 6.85 -15.90 19.40
N GLY A 232 6.15 -15.54 18.32
CA GLY A 232 6.69 -15.54 16.97
C GLY A 232 7.62 -14.36 16.73
N LYS A 233 8.50 -14.49 15.75
CA LYS A 233 9.28 -13.39 15.19
C LYS A 233 9.38 -13.55 13.68
N VAL A 234 9.04 -12.50 12.94
CA VAL A 234 9.34 -12.39 11.51
C VAL A 234 10.33 -11.25 11.28
N THR A 235 11.27 -11.43 10.38
CA THR A 235 12.29 -10.42 10.04
C THR A 235 12.39 -10.22 8.54
N THR A 236 12.64 -9.00 8.11
CA THR A 236 13.05 -8.71 6.72
C THR A 236 14.48 -9.20 6.46
N PRO A 237 14.89 -9.33 5.18
CA PRO A 237 16.29 -9.21 4.81
C PRO A 237 16.86 -7.86 5.28
N VAL A 238 18.19 -7.74 5.25
CA VAL A 238 18.85 -6.43 5.40
C VAL A 238 18.33 -5.50 4.31
N LEU A 239 17.76 -4.37 4.71
CA LEU A 239 17.10 -3.42 3.83
C LEU A 239 18.14 -2.54 3.14
N LYS A 240 17.96 -2.26 1.85
CA LYS A 240 18.87 -1.40 1.07
C LYS A 240 18.59 0.09 1.30
N THR A 241 18.39 0.48 2.56
CA THR A 241 18.18 1.87 2.97
C THR A 241 19.45 2.70 2.77
N LYS A 242 19.27 4.01 2.65
CA LYS A 242 20.35 5.01 2.78
C LYS A 242 20.15 5.77 4.09
N ALA A 243 21.18 6.45 4.56
CA ALA A 243 21.02 7.31 5.73
C ALA A 243 19.99 8.42 5.47
N GLY A 244 19.11 8.67 6.43
CA GLY A 244 18.09 9.72 6.36
C GLY A 244 16.67 9.26 6.76
N PRO A 245 15.66 10.12 6.55
CA PRO A 245 14.31 9.87 7.02
C PRO A 245 13.53 8.92 6.11
N TYR A 246 12.81 8.00 6.74
CA TYR A 246 11.89 7.07 6.10
C TYR A 246 10.54 7.09 6.81
N VAL A 247 9.51 6.62 6.12
CA VAL A 247 8.22 6.28 6.70
C VAL A 247 7.97 4.79 6.53
N LEU A 248 7.79 4.09 7.65
CA LEU A 248 7.30 2.71 7.71
C LEU A 248 5.79 2.77 7.83
N GLU A 249 5.10 1.97 7.01
CA GLU A 249 3.68 1.68 7.20
C GLU A 249 3.41 0.19 7.15
N PHE A 250 2.34 -0.24 7.80
CA PHE A 250 1.74 -1.57 7.67
C PHE A 250 0.34 -1.59 8.27
N PHE A 251 -0.41 -2.64 7.97
CA PHE A 251 -1.66 -2.95 8.63
C PHE A 251 -1.47 -4.09 9.64
N HIS A 252 -2.12 -3.97 10.78
CA HIS A 252 -2.14 -5.02 11.81
C HIS A 252 -3.57 -5.28 12.26
N THR A 253 -3.88 -6.55 12.49
CA THR A 253 -5.11 -6.98 13.14
C THR A 253 -4.78 -8.05 14.16
N ASN A 254 -5.54 -8.08 15.24
CA ASN A 254 -5.40 -9.11 16.25
C ASN A 254 -6.74 -9.81 16.49
N THR A 255 -6.67 -11.14 16.54
CA THR A 255 -7.83 -11.98 16.78
C THR A 255 -7.64 -12.67 18.14
N LEU A 256 -8.54 -12.34 19.07
CA LEU A 256 -8.61 -12.95 20.38
C LEU A 256 -9.67 -14.02 20.41
N LEU A 257 -9.29 -15.25 20.75
CA LEU A 257 -10.27 -16.29 21.09
C LEU A 257 -10.95 -16.02 22.46
N ASN A 258 -10.29 -15.27 23.35
CA ASN A 258 -10.81 -14.91 24.67
C ASN A 258 -10.15 -13.61 25.19
N PRO A 259 -10.91 -12.61 25.67
CA PRO A 259 -10.38 -11.38 26.27
C PRO A 259 -9.37 -11.61 27.40
N ALA A 260 -9.47 -12.71 28.14
CA ALA A 260 -8.50 -13.07 29.18
C ALA A 260 -7.08 -13.28 28.66
N ASN A 261 -6.91 -13.47 27.34
CA ASN A 261 -5.62 -13.65 26.67
C ASN A 261 -5.12 -12.38 25.99
N ALA A 262 -5.65 -11.20 26.32
CA ALA A 262 -5.21 -9.92 25.74
C ALA A 262 -3.69 -9.71 25.86
N SER A 263 -3.04 -10.17 26.94
CA SER A 263 -1.58 -10.08 27.08
C SER A 263 -0.79 -10.88 26.03
N ASN A 264 -1.42 -11.87 25.39
CA ASN A 264 -0.78 -12.70 24.38
C ASN A 264 -0.81 -12.08 22.97
N THR A 265 -1.47 -10.93 22.82
CA THR A 265 -1.59 -10.14 21.57
C THR A 265 -0.45 -9.15 21.37
N ALA A 266 0.49 -9.08 22.32
CA ALA A 266 1.53 -8.07 22.26
C ALA A 266 2.46 -8.34 21.07
N VAL A 267 2.57 -7.38 20.16
CA VAL A 267 3.50 -7.38 19.03
C VAL A 267 4.42 -6.18 19.13
N ASN A 268 5.71 -6.45 19.33
CA ASN A 268 6.75 -5.44 19.25
C ASN A 268 7.14 -5.22 17.80
N VAL A 269 7.09 -3.96 17.37
CA VAL A 269 7.68 -3.50 16.12
C VAL A 269 9.11 -3.08 16.43
N THR A 270 10.08 -3.67 15.74
CA THR A 270 11.51 -3.43 16.02
C THR A 270 12.25 -2.91 14.80
N TRP A 271 12.95 -1.80 14.96
CA TRP A 271 13.83 -1.20 13.96
C TRP A 271 15.27 -1.30 14.45
N ASN A 272 16.14 -1.98 13.71
CA ASN A 272 17.53 -2.23 14.10
C ASN A 272 17.68 -2.85 15.50
N GLY A 273 16.76 -3.75 15.86
CA GLY A 273 16.74 -4.41 17.17
C GLY A 273 16.20 -3.55 18.32
N VAL A 274 15.83 -2.28 18.07
CA VAL A 274 15.19 -1.39 19.05
C VAL A 274 13.68 -1.46 18.86
N VAL A 275 12.94 -1.66 19.96
CA VAL A 275 11.47 -1.60 19.94
C VAL A 275 11.04 -0.15 19.70
N ILE A 276 10.32 0.09 18.62
CA ILE A 276 9.77 1.42 18.28
C ILE A 276 8.30 1.54 18.67
N ASP A 277 7.58 0.42 18.77
CA ASP A 277 6.22 0.37 19.31
C ASP A 277 5.86 -1.04 19.81
N THR A 278 4.83 -1.12 20.65
CA THR A 278 4.22 -2.37 21.13
C THR A 278 2.70 -2.31 20.92
N LEU A 279 2.23 -3.05 19.91
CA LEU A 279 0.81 -3.19 19.59
C LEU A 279 0.16 -4.17 20.57
N GLN A 280 -1.05 -3.87 21.04
CA GLN A 280 -1.79 -4.74 21.98
C GLN A 280 -3.31 -4.60 21.81
N GLY A 281 -4.02 -5.66 22.20
CA GLY A 281 -5.48 -5.72 22.23
C GLY A 281 -6.07 -6.28 20.94
N ALA A 282 -7.31 -6.75 21.02
CA ALA A 282 -8.06 -7.14 19.82
C ALA A 282 -8.37 -5.89 18.99
N SER A 283 -8.14 -5.99 17.69
CA SER A 283 -8.38 -4.91 16.73
C SER A 283 -8.91 -5.50 15.44
N ASN A 284 -9.63 -4.69 14.67
CA ASN A 284 -9.72 -4.94 13.23
C ASN A 284 -8.40 -4.49 12.59
N TRP A 285 -8.25 -4.76 11.30
CA TRP A 285 -7.18 -4.16 10.50
C TRP A 285 -7.07 -2.66 10.75
N THR A 286 -5.91 -2.27 11.27
CA THR A 286 -5.60 -0.91 11.70
C THR A 286 -4.30 -0.49 11.03
N PHE A 287 -4.30 0.71 10.46
CA PHE A 287 -3.10 1.32 9.90
C PHE A 287 -2.12 1.72 11.00
N HIS A 288 -0.83 1.43 10.79
CA HIS A 288 0.26 1.91 11.62
C HIS A 288 1.32 2.60 10.75
N GLY A 289 1.76 3.78 11.17
CA GLY A 289 2.75 4.58 10.46
C GLY A 289 3.80 5.16 11.40
N TYR A 290 5.09 5.06 11.05
CA TYR A 290 6.21 5.55 11.87
C TYR A 290 7.23 6.28 11.01
N THR A 291 7.69 7.44 11.47
CA THR A 291 8.88 8.08 10.91
C THR A 291 10.14 7.49 11.55
N LEU A 292 11.06 7.03 10.71
CA LEU A 292 12.28 6.34 11.13
C LEU A 292 13.50 7.07 10.60
N GLU A 293 14.58 7.06 11.38
CA GLU A 293 15.90 7.46 10.89
C GLU A 293 16.69 6.21 10.48
N ALA A 294 16.93 6.07 9.18
CA ALA A 294 17.73 4.99 8.62
C ALA A 294 19.23 5.31 8.73
N LYS A 295 20.04 4.28 8.95
CA LYS A 295 21.52 4.39 8.96
C LYS A 295 22.15 3.76 7.72
N GLY A 296 21.34 3.06 6.91
CA GLY A 296 21.76 2.23 5.80
C GLY A 296 21.97 0.79 6.23
N ASN A 297 21.54 -0.16 5.40
CA ASN A 297 21.52 -1.59 5.74
C ASN A 297 20.72 -1.90 7.00
N ASP A 298 19.57 -1.24 7.17
CA ASP A 298 18.72 -1.36 8.35
C ASP A 298 17.94 -2.69 8.37
N THR A 299 17.33 -3.02 9.51
CA THR A 299 16.51 -4.23 9.67
C THR A 299 15.16 -3.91 10.33
N LEU A 300 14.12 -4.58 9.87
CA LEU A 300 12.78 -4.54 10.48
C LEU A 300 12.39 -5.94 10.95
N ALA A 301 11.78 -6.00 12.13
CA ALA A 301 11.19 -7.24 12.63
C ALA A 301 9.93 -6.98 13.45
N PHE A 302 9.01 -7.94 13.39
CA PHE A 302 7.84 -8.00 14.27
C PHE A 302 8.00 -9.20 15.19
N VAL A 303 7.87 -8.97 16.50
CA VAL A 303 8.12 -9.99 17.54
C VAL A 303 6.95 -9.99 18.50
N GLY A 304 6.23 -11.10 18.58
CA GLY A 304 5.03 -11.17 19.39
C GLY A 304 4.10 -12.26 18.92
N GLY A 305 2.83 -12.15 19.30
CA GLY A 305 1.80 -13.14 19.02
C GLY A 305 2.07 -14.45 19.75
N LYS A 306 1.20 -14.78 20.68
CA LYS A 306 1.28 -16.02 21.47
C LYS A 306 -0.07 -16.71 21.44
N PHE A 307 -0.09 -17.99 21.13
CA PHE A 307 -1.32 -18.78 21.19
C PHE A 307 -1.95 -18.65 22.60
N PRO A 308 -3.27 -18.45 22.73
CA PRO A 308 -4.32 -18.55 21.71
C PRO A 308 -4.70 -17.23 21.00
N ALA A 309 -3.81 -16.23 21.00
CA ALA A 309 -3.96 -15.04 20.15
C ALA A 309 -3.25 -15.25 18.81
N TYR A 310 -3.81 -14.64 17.76
CA TYR A 310 -3.17 -14.55 16.46
C TYR A 310 -3.10 -13.10 16.03
N ASP A 311 -1.92 -12.69 15.62
CA ASP A 311 -1.63 -11.37 15.07
C ASP A 311 -1.33 -11.51 13.59
N PHE A 312 -2.05 -10.74 12.77
CA PHE A 312 -1.80 -10.68 11.35
C PHE A 312 -1.24 -9.32 10.96
N ILE A 313 -0.24 -9.34 10.09
CA ILE A 313 0.45 -8.14 9.60
C ILE A 313 0.48 -8.24 8.08
N ASP A 314 0.13 -7.15 7.41
CA ASP A 314 0.07 -7.10 5.96
C ASP A 314 0.45 -5.70 5.45
N ASP A 315 0.68 -5.58 4.13
CA ASP A 315 0.93 -4.32 3.44
C ASP A 315 2.08 -3.50 4.06
N VAL A 316 3.21 -4.17 4.30
CA VAL A 316 4.39 -3.55 4.94
C VAL A 316 5.21 -2.79 3.91
N PHE A 317 5.21 -1.46 4.00
CA PHE A 317 5.99 -0.61 3.11
C PHE A 317 6.97 0.29 3.88
N LEU A 318 8.10 0.58 3.24
CA LEU A 318 9.10 1.51 3.76
C LEU A 318 9.54 2.46 2.67
N PHE A 319 9.17 3.73 2.79
CA PHE A 319 9.44 4.74 1.78
C PHE A 319 10.40 5.81 2.30
N SER A 320 11.34 6.24 1.44
CA SER A 320 12.14 7.43 1.74
C SER A 320 11.23 8.68 1.73
N LEU A 321 11.50 9.61 2.66
CA LEU A 321 10.86 10.92 2.71
C LEU A 321 11.64 11.93 1.85
#